data_AF-A0A552X511-F1
#
_entry.id   AF-A0A552X511-F1
#
_cell.length_a   1.000
_cell.length_b   1.000
_cell.length_c   1.000
_cell.angle_alpha   90.00
_cell.angle_beta   90.00
_cell.angle_gamma   90.00
#
_symmetry.space_group_name_H-M   'P 1'
#
loop_
_entity.id
_entity.type
_entity.pdbx_description
1 polymer ?
#
loop_
_entity_poly.entity_id
_entity_poly.type
_entity_poly.pdbx_seq_one_letter_code
_entity_poly.pdbx_strand_id
1 'polypeptide(L)'
;MKAMKLLQAISVAAAAALLLSGCATRLPEPIRGDGTETTSYRPVVERGDDATGTALRWGGVIAAVHNRKDHSEIEVVYFTLRGTGRPWVTNETPGRFRFVVDGFADPEVYRLGREVTVLGDLRGFETDLIGEYEFSFPVMTARGVQLWREDPQRIEVWHRDPMSPWYRHYLYGTGPYRYHPYYFPYGTRPIQRAPERSSPPEQQRPRRQETESPRSRTDIRQQQ
;
A
#
# COMPACT_ATOMS: atom_id res chain seq x y z
N MET A 1 22.08 34.92 48.43
CA MET A 1 21.44 33.60 48.57
C MET A 1 20.11 33.47 47.79
N LYS A 2 19.18 34.44 47.84
CA LYS A 2 17.90 34.38 47.10
C LYS A 2 18.07 34.35 45.57
N ALA A 3 18.99 35.13 45.01
CA ALA A 3 19.27 35.19 43.57
C ALA A 3 19.78 33.85 42.98
N MET A 4 20.61 33.12 43.74
CA MET A 4 21.13 31.81 43.33
C MET A 4 20.01 30.75 43.23
N LYS A 5 19.06 30.76 44.18
CA LYS A 5 17.89 29.87 44.17
C LYS A 5 16.93 30.17 43.01
N LEU A 6 16.79 31.44 42.63
CA LEU A 6 15.96 31.86 41.49
C LEU A 6 16.56 31.42 40.15
N LEU A 7 17.88 31.59 39.95
CA LEU A 7 18.58 31.11 38.76
C LEU A 7 18.50 29.59 38.62
N GLN A 8 18.67 28.85 39.73
CA GLN A 8 18.57 27.40 39.72
C GLN A 8 17.15 26.90 39.40
N ALA A 9 16.11 27.58 39.90
CA ALA A 9 14.72 27.27 39.57
C ALA A 9 14.38 27.55 38.09
N ILE A 10 14.89 28.64 37.52
CA ILE A 10 14.69 28.97 36.09
C ILE A 10 15.38 27.93 35.20
N SER A 11 16.60 27.50 35.54
CA SER A 11 17.32 26.47 34.78
C SER A 11 16.61 25.11 34.82
N VAL A 12 16.06 24.71 35.97
CA VAL A 12 15.28 23.47 36.11
C VAL A 12 13.97 23.56 35.33
N ALA A 13 13.29 24.71 35.35
CA ALA A 13 12.07 24.93 34.58
C ALA A 13 12.33 24.93 33.05
N ALA A 14 13.45 25.52 32.60
CA ALA A 14 13.84 25.51 31.20
C ALA A 14 14.26 24.10 30.72
N ALA A 15 15.00 23.35 31.55
CA ALA A 15 15.34 21.97 31.27
C ALA A 15 14.09 21.07 31.25
N ALA A 16 13.13 21.30 32.14
CA ALA A 16 11.84 20.61 32.12
C ALA A 16 11.05 20.95 30.85
N ALA A 17 10.96 22.22 30.45
CA ALA A 17 10.26 22.62 29.23
C ALA A 17 10.86 21.99 27.95
N LEU A 18 12.19 21.84 27.89
CA LEU A 18 12.88 21.14 26.79
C LEU A 18 12.64 19.62 26.80
N LEU A 19 12.39 19.01 27.96
CA LEU A 19 12.04 17.60 28.07
C LEU A 19 10.57 17.30 27.72
N LEU A 20 9.71 18.32 27.69
CA LEU A 20 8.31 18.20 27.24
C LEU A 20 8.10 18.36 25.73
N SER A 21 9.14 18.64 24.93
CA SER A 21 9.02 18.65 23.46
C SER A 21 9.04 17.22 22.90
N GLY A 22 8.07 16.39 23.27
CA GLY A 22 7.97 14.98 22.91
C GLY A 22 6.76 14.67 22.02
N CYS A 23 7.04 14.13 20.83
CA CYS A 23 6.15 13.35 19.95
C CYS A 23 4.96 14.07 19.30
N ALA A 24 5.20 15.15 18.55
CA ALA A 24 4.33 15.47 17.43
C ALA A 24 4.47 14.39 16.34
N THR A 25 3.67 13.33 16.42
CA THR A 25 3.57 12.35 15.33
C THR A 25 3.00 13.08 14.11
N ARG A 26 3.85 13.33 13.12
CA ARG A 26 3.50 14.15 11.96
C ARG A 26 2.77 13.30 10.93
N LEU A 27 1.47 13.52 10.80
CA LEU A 27 0.67 13.00 9.70
C LEU A 27 1.09 13.67 8.36
N PRO A 28 1.14 12.91 7.26
CA PRO A 28 1.29 13.47 5.91
C PRO A 28 0.26 14.57 5.63
N GLU A 29 0.66 15.57 4.84
CA GLU A 29 -0.17 16.74 4.53
C GLU A 29 -1.58 16.40 4.02
N PRO A 30 -1.77 15.44 3.09
CA PRO A 30 -3.10 15.12 2.57
C PRO A 30 -4.06 14.55 3.62
N ILE A 31 -3.55 13.94 4.70
CA ILE A 31 -4.37 13.27 5.72
C ILE A 31 -4.26 13.90 7.10
N ARG A 32 -3.57 15.05 7.21
CA ARG A 32 -3.39 15.77 8.47
C ARG A 32 -4.71 16.28 9.02
N GLY A 33 -5.59 16.74 8.12
CA GLY A 33 -6.85 17.41 8.48
C GLY A 33 -6.62 18.78 9.12
N ASP A 34 -7.72 19.39 9.53
CA ASP A 34 -7.82 20.74 10.10
C ASP A 34 -7.98 20.74 11.64
N GLY A 35 -7.81 19.58 12.28
CA GLY A 35 -8.04 19.40 13.71
C GLY A 35 -9.45 18.91 14.07
N THR A 36 -10.32 18.71 13.08
CA THR A 36 -11.62 18.05 13.29
C THR A 36 -11.44 16.63 13.84
N GLU A 37 -12.24 16.26 14.84
CA GLU A 37 -12.25 14.92 15.38
C GLU A 37 -12.78 13.93 14.34
N THR A 38 -12.02 12.86 14.10
CA THR A 38 -12.36 11.84 13.10
C THR A 38 -12.90 10.60 13.78
N THR A 39 -14.03 10.07 13.30
CA THR A 39 -14.67 8.91 13.92
C THR A 39 -14.08 7.58 13.44
N SER A 40 -14.00 6.60 14.35
CA SER A 40 -13.56 5.24 14.03
C SER A 40 -14.62 4.46 13.25
N TYR A 41 -14.22 3.35 12.62
CA TYR A 41 -15.07 2.59 11.70
C TYR A 41 -16.34 2.02 12.35
N ARG A 42 -16.21 1.27 13.46
CA ARG A 42 -17.32 0.52 14.05
C ARG A 42 -18.53 1.41 14.46
N PRO A 43 -18.34 2.54 15.16
CA PRO A 43 -19.46 3.43 15.52
C PRO A 43 -20.16 4.07 14.32
N VAL A 44 -19.51 4.16 13.16
CA VAL A 44 -20.14 4.65 11.93
C VAL A 44 -21.02 3.59 11.32
N VAL A 45 -20.51 2.35 11.21
CA VAL A 45 -21.29 1.21 10.69
C VAL A 45 -22.49 0.90 11.57
N GLU A 46 -22.35 0.97 12.89
CA GLU A 46 -23.45 0.71 13.84
C GLU A 46 -24.58 1.75 13.75
N ARG A 47 -24.25 3.00 13.41
CA ARG A 47 -25.23 4.08 13.21
C ARG A 47 -25.83 4.11 11.82
N GLY A 48 -25.18 3.49 10.83
CA GLY A 48 -25.64 3.51 9.44
C GLY A 48 -25.77 4.93 8.91
N ASP A 49 -26.83 5.20 8.15
CA ASP A 49 -27.07 6.48 7.48
C ASP A 49 -27.15 7.69 8.45
N ASP A 50 -27.45 7.47 9.73
CA ASP A 50 -27.44 8.54 10.77
C ASP A 50 -26.04 9.13 11.01
N ALA A 51 -24.98 8.46 10.57
CA ALA A 51 -23.61 8.96 10.65
C ALA A 51 -23.19 9.78 9.42
N THR A 52 -24.07 10.04 8.45
CA THR A 52 -23.76 10.80 7.22
C THR A 52 -23.22 12.20 7.56
N GLY A 53 -22.22 12.66 6.82
CA GLY A 53 -21.52 13.93 7.05
C GLY A 53 -20.45 13.88 8.14
N THR A 54 -20.29 12.74 8.84
CA THR A 54 -19.22 12.59 9.84
C THR A 54 -17.84 12.64 9.18
N ALA A 55 -16.91 13.39 9.76
CA ALA A 55 -15.52 13.41 9.32
C ALA A 55 -14.80 12.10 9.69
N LEU A 56 -14.10 11.51 8.73
CA LEU A 56 -13.45 10.21 8.83
C LEU A 56 -12.00 10.29 8.38
N ARG A 57 -11.12 9.57 9.09
CA ARG A 57 -9.76 9.29 8.65
C ARG A 57 -9.54 7.79 8.74
N TRP A 58 -9.77 7.10 7.64
CA TRP A 58 -9.68 5.65 7.54
C TRP A 58 -8.57 5.25 6.60
N GLY A 59 -8.12 4.01 6.71
CA GLY A 59 -7.17 3.49 5.75
C GLY A 59 -7.19 1.98 5.75
N GLY A 60 -6.36 1.44 4.88
CA GLY A 60 -6.32 0.02 4.66
C GLY A 60 -5.64 -0.34 3.36
N VAL A 61 -6.10 -1.42 2.74
CA VAL A 61 -5.49 -1.97 1.52
C VAL A 61 -6.53 -1.95 0.40
N ILE A 62 -6.12 -1.44 -0.77
CA ILE A 62 -6.99 -1.35 -1.95
C ILE A 62 -7.35 -2.76 -2.44
N ALA A 63 -8.64 -3.01 -2.57
CA ALA A 63 -9.19 -4.30 -2.99
C ALA A 63 -9.88 -4.26 -4.36
N ALA A 64 -10.35 -3.09 -4.80
CA ALA A 64 -10.87 -2.87 -6.15
C ALA A 64 -10.83 -1.38 -6.51
N VAL A 65 -10.81 -1.09 -7.81
CA VAL A 65 -10.96 0.26 -8.37
C VAL A 65 -12.02 0.19 -9.46
N HIS A 66 -13.06 1.01 -9.32
CA HIS A 66 -14.16 1.11 -10.28
C HIS A 66 -14.19 2.54 -10.82
N ASN A 67 -13.75 2.71 -12.07
CA ASN A 67 -13.81 3.98 -12.75
C ASN A 67 -15.21 4.18 -13.35
N ARG A 68 -15.89 5.26 -12.95
CA ARG A 68 -17.16 5.72 -13.51
C ARG A 68 -16.88 6.81 -14.56
N LYS A 69 -17.95 7.40 -15.10
CA LYS A 69 -17.85 8.39 -16.18
C LYS A 69 -17.14 9.68 -15.73
N ASP A 70 -17.35 10.09 -14.49
CA ASP A 70 -16.97 11.38 -13.93
C ASP A 70 -16.21 11.29 -12.60
N HIS A 71 -16.18 10.11 -11.98
CA HIS A 71 -15.51 9.85 -10.71
C HIS A 71 -14.99 8.42 -10.65
N SER A 72 -14.19 8.11 -9.64
CA SER A 72 -13.68 6.78 -9.37
C SER A 72 -14.01 6.34 -7.95
N GLU A 73 -14.48 5.11 -7.81
CA GLU A 73 -14.80 4.48 -6.55
C GLU A 73 -13.69 3.46 -6.22
N ILE A 74 -13.01 3.64 -5.09
CA ILE A 74 -11.95 2.76 -4.65
C ILE A 74 -12.42 1.99 -3.43
N GLU A 75 -12.44 0.67 -3.55
CA GLU A 75 -12.79 -0.23 -2.46
C GLU A 75 -11.56 -0.57 -1.63
N VAL A 76 -11.69 -0.46 -0.32
CA VAL A 76 -10.59 -0.63 0.64
C VAL A 76 -11.02 -1.57 1.74
N VAL A 77 -10.17 -2.57 2.02
CA VAL A 77 -10.25 -3.39 3.23
C VAL A 77 -9.75 -2.54 4.40
N TYR A 78 -10.63 -2.27 5.35
CA TYR A 78 -10.33 -1.38 6.47
C TYR A 78 -9.31 -2.00 7.43
N PHE A 79 -8.33 -1.19 7.83
CA PHE A 79 -7.40 -1.48 8.92
C PHE A 79 -7.25 -0.26 9.83
N THR A 80 -6.95 -0.50 11.10
CA THR A 80 -6.65 0.59 12.03
C THR A 80 -5.37 1.31 11.62
N LEU A 81 -5.31 2.61 11.85
CA LEU A 81 -4.15 3.42 11.48
C LEU A 81 -3.12 3.41 12.62
N ARG A 82 -1.84 3.37 12.25
CA ARG A 82 -0.73 3.71 13.15
C ARG A 82 -0.76 5.21 13.44
N GLY A 83 -0.01 5.65 14.46
CA GLY A 83 0.15 7.09 14.74
C GLY A 83 0.64 7.89 13.52
N THR A 84 1.41 7.26 12.62
CA THR A 84 1.89 7.86 11.36
C THR A 84 0.81 8.04 10.30
N GLY A 85 -0.39 7.53 10.54
CA GLY A 85 -1.47 7.44 9.56
C GLY A 85 -1.36 6.26 8.59
N ARG A 86 -0.28 5.47 8.63
CA ARG A 86 -0.13 4.27 7.79
C ARG A 86 -0.99 3.12 8.35
N PRO A 87 -1.71 2.36 7.51
CA PRO A 87 -2.51 1.24 7.98
C PRO A 87 -1.68 0.18 8.72
N TRP A 88 -2.22 -0.37 9.80
CA TRP A 88 -1.68 -1.55 10.46
C TRP A 88 -2.34 -2.79 9.85
N VAL A 89 -1.73 -3.35 8.82
CA VAL A 89 -2.21 -4.56 8.15
C VAL A 89 -2.02 -5.78 9.06
N THR A 90 -3.10 -6.51 9.31
CA THR A 90 -3.13 -7.78 10.05
C THR A 90 -3.92 -8.83 9.26
N ASN A 91 -4.09 -10.02 9.82
CA ASN A 91 -4.88 -11.10 9.18
C ASN A 91 -6.39 -10.93 9.37
N GLU A 92 -6.83 -10.00 10.23
CA GLU A 92 -8.24 -9.82 10.58
C GLU A 92 -8.69 -8.41 10.19
N THR A 93 -9.88 -8.30 9.59
CA THR A 93 -10.39 -7.05 9.04
C THR A 93 -11.76 -6.75 9.66
N PRO A 94 -11.99 -5.55 10.22
CA PRO A 94 -13.30 -5.15 10.70
C PRO A 94 -14.37 -4.99 9.61
N GLY A 95 -13.96 -4.83 8.35
CA GLY A 95 -14.86 -4.69 7.20
C GLY A 95 -14.21 -3.96 6.03
N ARG A 96 -15.04 -3.40 5.14
CA ARG A 96 -14.64 -2.69 3.93
C ARG A 96 -15.37 -1.37 3.84
N PHE A 97 -14.75 -0.40 3.16
CA PHE A 97 -15.37 0.87 2.82
C PHE A 97 -14.98 1.27 1.40
N ARG A 98 -15.72 2.22 0.83
CA ARG A 98 -15.40 2.82 -0.46
C ARG A 98 -15.10 4.30 -0.26
N PHE A 99 -14.14 4.81 -1.01
CA PHE A 99 -13.95 6.25 -1.12
C PHE A 99 -14.05 6.70 -2.57
N VAL A 100 -14.64 7.87 -2.76
CA VAL A 100 -14.83 8.48 -4.07
C VAL A 100 -13.79 9.57 -4.28
N VAL A 101 -13.16 9.54 -5.45
CA VAL A 101 -12.31 10.63 -5.96
C VAL A 101 -12.90 11.15 -7.27
N ASP A 102 -12.81 12.46 -7.47
CA ASP A 102 -13.26 13.09 -8.72
C ASP A 102 -12.36 12.70 -9.89
N GLY A 103 -12.95 12.45 -11.05
CA GLY A 103 -12.25 12.06 -12.26
C GLY A 103 -11.76 10.60 -12.25
N PHE A 104 -10.63 10.37 -12.92
CA PHE A 104 -10.08 9.05 -13.20
C PHE A 104 -8.96 8.66 -12.23
N ALA A 105 -9.11 7.53 -11.55
CA ALA A 105 -8.06 6.90 -10.76
C ALA A 105 -7.31 5.88 -11.61
N ASP A 106 -6.06 6.19 -11.95
CA ASP A 106 -5.18 5.28 -12.69
C ASP A 106 -4.95 3.97 -11.90
N PRO A 107 -5.35 2.80 -12.44
CA PRO A 107 -5.14 1.51 -11.78
C PRO A 107 -3.67 1.18 -11.49
N GLU A 108 -2.73 1.75 -12.25
CA GLU A 108 -1.28 1.59 -11.99
C GLU A 108 -0.81 2.41 -10.79
N VAL A 109 -1.56 3.44 -10.41
CA VAL A 109 -1.31 4.22 -9.19
C VAL A 109 -2.12 3.64 -8.03
N TYR A 110 -3.42 3.40 -8.22
CA TYR A 110 -4.33 2.81 -7.23
C TYR A 110 -4.34 1.28 -7.32
N ARG A 111 -3.15 0.67 -7.28
CA ARG A 111 -3.01 -0.78 -7.45
C ARG A 111 -3.68 -1.57 -6.34
N LEU A 112 -4.21 -2.72 -6.71
CA LEU A 112 -4.65 -3.76 -5.78
C LEU A 112 -3.51 -4.14 -4.83
N GLY A 113 -3.81 -4.27 -3.54
CA GLY A 113 -2.83 -4.58 -2.51
C GLY A 113 -2.03 -3.38 -2.01
N ARG A 114 -2.19 -2.20 -2.62
CA ARG A 114 -1.51 -0.98 -2.16
C ARG A 114 -2.18 -0.42 -0.90
N GLU A 115 -1.36 -0.03 0.05
CA GLU A 115 -1.83 0.63 1.27
C GLU A 115 -2.25 2.08 0.99
N VAL A 116 -3.38 2.48 1.56
CA VAL A 116 -3.96 3.82 1.40
C VAL A 116 -4.54 4.33 2.71
N THR A 117 -4.46 5.65 2.90
CA THR A 117 -5.16 6.36 3.96
C THR A 117 -5.94 7.51 3.34
N VAL A 118 -7.17 7.69 3.78
CA VAL A 118 -8.10 8.67 3.24
C VAL A 118 -8.67 9.50 4.38
N LEU A 119 -8.70 10.80 4.16
CA LEU A 119 -9.40 11.78 4.98
C LEU A 119 -10.58 12.29 4.15
N GLY A 120 -11.76 12.35 4.76
CA GLY A 120 -12.98 12.77 4.07
C GLY A 120 -14.20 12.72 4.96
N ASP A 121 -15.37 12.73 4.36
CA ASP A 121 -16.65 12.73 5.08
C ASP A 121 -17.54 11.59 4.58
N LEU A 122 -18.29 10.99 5.50
CA LEU A 122 -19.23 9.92 5.14
C LEU A 122 -20.32 10.48 4.23
N ARG A 123 -20.49 9.87 3.06
CA ARG A 123 -21.55 10.19 2.10
C ARG A 123 -22.83 9.40 2.37
N GLY A 124 -22.69 8.16 2.84
CA GLY A 124 -23.81 7.26 3.14
C GLY A 124 -23.38 5.81 2.99
N PHE A 125 -24.35 4.92 2.79
CA PHE A 125 -24.12 3.49 2.59
C PHE A 125 -24.64 3.03 1.22
N GLU A 126 -23.89 2.15 0.55
CA GLU A 126 -24.27 1.56 -0.73
C GLU A 126 -24.17 0.04 -0.64
N THR A 127 -25.27 -0.64 -0.95
CA THR A 127 -25.31 -2.09 -0.96
C THR A 127 -24.85 -2.63 -2.31
N ASP A 128 -23.87 -3.52 -2.28
CA ASP A 128 -23.28 -4.15 -3.46
C ASP A 128 -22.77 -5.56 -3.11
N LEU A 129 -22.43 -6.36 -4.13
CA LEU A 129 -21.98 -7.73 -3.95
C LEU A 129 -20.46 -7.83 -3.80
N ILE A 130 -20.02 -8.59 -2.81
CA ILE A 130 -18.66 -9.12 -2.73
C ILE A 130 -18.72 -10.58 -3.17
N GLY A 131 -18.46 -10.82 -4.47
CA GLY A 131 -18.74 -12.12 -5.07
C GLY A 131 -20.25 -12.37 -5.11
N GLU A 132 -20.74 -13.27 -4.27
CA GLU A 132 -22.18 -13.57 -4.13
C GLU A 132 -22.77 -13.03 -2.81
N TYR A 133 -21.96 -12.41 -1.96
CA TYR A 133 -22.38 -11.93 -0.66
C TYR A 133 -22.81 -10.46 -0.73
N GLU A 134 -24.05 -10.18 -0.35
CA GLU A 134 -24.58 -8.81 -0.26
C GLU A 134 -23.94 -8.07 0.93
N PHE A 135 -23.26 -6.95 0.65
CA PHE A 135 -22.54 -6.16 1.63
C PHE A 135 -22.92 -4.69 1.51
N SER A 136 -23.18 -4.05 2.66
CA SER A 136 -23.43 -2.61 2.71
C SER A 136 -22.12 -1.86 2.98
N PHE A 137 -21.63 -1.16 1.96
CA PHE A 137 -20.39 -0.40 2.02
C PHE A 137 -20.67 1.00 2.58
N PRO A 138 -19.97 1.43 3.65
CA PRO A 138 -19.84 2.84 3.95
C PRO A 138 -19.07 3.51 2.82
N VAL A 139 -19.65 4.57 2.25
CA VAL A 139 -19.06 5.34 1.16
C VAL A 139 -18.69 6.71 1.68
N MET A 140 -17.47 7.15 1.41
CA MET A 140 -16.98 8.48 1.80
C MET A 140 -16.46 9.29 0.61
N THR A 141 -16.62 10.61 0.68
CA THR A 141 -16.02 11.53 -0.30
C THR A 141 -14.62 11.88 0.17
N ALA A 142 -13.60 11.63 -0.66
CA ALA A 142 -12.22 11.90 -0.28
C ALA A 142 -11.90 13.41 -0.37
N ARG A 143 -11.45 13.99 0.75
CA ARG A 143 -10.84 15.32 0.80
C ARG A 143 -9.33 15.28 0.67
N GLY A 144 -8.72 14.15 1.07
CA GLY A 144 -7.29 13.94 0.92
C GLY A 144 -6.92 12.46 0.98
N VAL A 145 -5.97 12.07 0.14
CA VAL A 145 -5.56 10.67 -0.05
C VAL A 145 -4.06 10.57 0.09
N GLN A 146 -3.61 9.63 0.90
CA GLN A 146 -2.22 9.23 1.02
C GLN A 146 -2.06 7.80 0.54
N LEU A 147 -1.42 7.62 -0.63
CA LEU A 147 -0.97 6.32 -1.09
C LEU A 147 0.41 6.03 -0.52
N TRP A 148 0.58 4.89 0.13
CA TRP A 148 1.86 4.49 0.69
C TRP A 148 2.70 3.80 -0.38
N ARG A 149 4.03 3.90 -0.25
CA ARG A 149 4.95 3.14 -1.09
C ARG A 149 4.84 1.68 -0.66
N GLU A 150 4.73 0.79 -1.64
CA GLU A 150 4.95 -0.64 -1.40
C GLU A 150 6.37 -0.75 -0.85
N ASP A 151 6.50 -1.28 0.38
CA ASP A 151 7.83 -1.62 0.88
C ASP A 151 8.35 -2.67 -0.11
N PRO A 152 9.44 -2.42 -0.86
CA PRO A 152 10.10 -3.50 -1.56
C PRO A 152 10.35 -4.53 -0.47
N GLN A 153 9.82 -5.74 -0.63
CA GLN A 153 9.91 -6.81 0.36
C GLN A 153 11.26 -6.65 1.04
N ARG A 154 11.25 -6.33 2.34
CA ARG A 154 12.50 -6.33 3.10
C ARG A 154 12.94 -7.78 3.01
N ILE A 155 13.73 -8.09 2.00
CA ILE A 155 14.64 -9.20 2.04
C ILE A 155 15.50 -8.77 3.20
N GLU A 156 15.20 -9.30 4.38
CA GLU A 156 16.14 -9.37 5.47
C GLU A 156 17.26 -10.22 4.92
N VAL A 157 18.13 -9.59 4.12
CA VAL A 157 19.43 -10.12 3.81
C VAL A 157 20.10 -10.05 5.16
N TRP A 158 20.01 -11.16 5.90
CA TRP A 158 20.85 -11.41 7.04
C TRP A 158 22.28 -11.39 6.51
N HIS A 159 22.87 -10.19 6.43
CA HIS A 159 24.29 -10.03 6.30
C HIS A 159 24.87 -10.51 7.62
N ARG A 160 25.08 -11.83 7.71
CA ARG A 160 25.96 -12.40 8.70
C ARG A 160 27.35 -11.91 8.33
N ASP A 161 27.69 -10.71 8.81
CA ASP A 161 29.04 -10.19 8.70
C ASP A 161 29.96 -11.15 9.47
N PRO A 162 30.82 -11.92 8.77
CA PRO A 162 31.75 -12.84 9.44
C PRO A 162 32.76 -12.09 10.32
N MET A 163 32.90 -10.77 10.14
CA MET A 163 33.74 -9.87 10.94
C MET A 163 32.99 -9.17 12.08
N SER A 164 31.70 -9.46 12.30
CA SER A 164 30.95 -8.90 13.44
C SER A 164 31.66 -9.21 14.76
N PRO A 165 31.81 -8.23 15.68
CA PRO A 165 32.46 -8.44 16.98
C PRO A 165 31.86 -9.59 17.80
N TRP A 166 30.56 -9.86 17.60
CA TRP A 166 29.85 -10.97 18.24
C TRP A 166 30.18 -12.36 17.65
N TYR A 167 30.69 -12.43 16.42
CA TYR A 167 31.13 -13.66 15.74
C TYR A 167 32.64 -13.91 15.82
N ARG A 168 33.43 -12.91 16.22
CA ARG A 168 34.91 -13.02 16.33
C ARG A 168 35.39 -14.08 17.31
N HIS A 169 34.58 -14.46 18.30
CA HIS A 169 34.99 -15.43 19.32
C HIS A 169 35.05 -16.87 18.81
N TYR A 170 34.38 -17.19 17.69
CA TYR A 170 34.45 -18.51 17.06
C TYR A 170 35.68 -18.70 16.16
N LEU A 171 36.37 -17.61 15.79
CA LEU A 171 37.54 -17.66 14.91
C LEU A 171 38.89 -17.62 15.65
N TYR A 172 38.92 -17.20 16.93
CA TYR A 172 40.16 -17.01 17.70
C TYR A 172 40.12 -17.65 19.11
N GLY A 173 39.44 -18.78 19.26
CA GLY A 173 39.46 -19.56 20.50
C GLY A 173 40.82 -20.25 20.72
N THR A 174 41.47 -19.99 21.85
CA THR A 174 42.69 -20.67 22.29
C THR A 174 42.35 -22.06 22.84
N GLY A 175 42.14 -23.04 21.97
CA GLY A 175 41.80 -24.41 22.35
C GLY A 175 42.23 -25.44 21.28
N PRO A 176 42.40 -26.73 21.66
CA PRO A 176 43.13 -27.72 20.85
C PRO A 176 42.40 -28.21 19.59
N TYR A 177 41.15 -27.81 19.36
CA TYR A 177 40.36 -28.20 18.20
C TYR A 177 40.38 -27.08 17.15
N ARG A 178 41.45 -27.04 16.35
CA ARG A 178 41.51 -26.25 15.12
C ARG A 178 40.51 -26.82 14.11
N TYR A 179 39.30 -26.27 14.07
CA TYR A 179 38.41 -26.48 12.92
C TYR A 179 38.99 -25.71 11.73
N HIS A 180 39.57 -26.44 10.79
CA HIS A 180 39.98 -25.90 9.51
C HIS A 180 38.72 -25.39 8.77
N PRO A 181 38.70 -24.18 8.20
CA PRO A 181 37.55 -23.71 7.45
C PRO A 181 37.52 -24.51 6.15
N TYR A 182 36.74 -25.58 6.14
CA TYR A 182 36.32 -26.18 4.88
C TYR A 182 35.50 -25.13 4.14
N TYR A 183 35.95 -24.84 2.92
CA TYR A 183 35.24 -24.12 1.89
C TYR A 183 33.73 -24.31 2.02
N PHE A 184 33.00 -23.22 2.26
CA PHE A 184 31.61 -23.17 1.85
C PHE A 184 31.62 -22.94 0.33
N PRO A 185 31.27 -23.93 -0.51
CA PRO A 185 30.98 -23.62 -1.90
C PRO A 185 29.77 -22.70 -1.88
N TYR A 186 29.90 -21.53 -2.49
CA TYR A 186 28.76 -20.72 -2.84
C TYR A 186 27.87 -21.55 -3.77
N GLY A 187 26.95 -22.29 -3.18
CA GLY A 187 25.84 -22.88 -3.90
C GLY A 187 24.97 -21.73 -4.35
N THR A 188 25.21 -21.19 -5.54
CA THR A 188 24.17 -20.53 -6.30
C THR A 188 23.07 -21.55 -6.47
N ARG A 189 22.04 -21.51 -5.62
CA ARG A 189 20.82 -22.25 -5.90
C ARG A 189 20.34 -21.69 -7.24
N PRO A 190 20.22 -22.50 -8.30
CA PRO A 190 19.61 -22.02 -9.52
C PRO A 190 18.24 -21.49 -9.12
N ILE A 191 17.93 -20.28 -9.58
CA ILE A 191 16.58 -19.74 -9.48
C ILE A 191 15.67 -20.83 -10.03
N GLN A 192 14.88 -21.47 -9.17
CA GLN A 192 13.72 -22.21 -9.64
C GLN A 192 12.84 -21.12 -10.23
N ARG A 193 12.98 -20.92 -11.54
CA ARG A 193 12.05 -20.15 -12.34
C ARG A 193 10.70 -20.73 -11.93
N ALA A 194 9.84 -19.90 -11.32
CA ALA A 194 8.49 -20.30 -11.01
C ALA A 194 7.94 -21.04 -12.25
N PRO A 195 7.32 -22.22 -12.11
CA PRO A 195 6.87 -22.98 -13.25
C PRO A 195 6.08 -22.02 -14.13
N GLU A 196 6.59 -21.85 -15.35
CA GLU A 196 6.02 -20.98 -16.36
C GLU A 196 4.55 -21.37 -16.40
N ARG A 197 3.67 -20.48 -15.91
CA ARG A 197 2.24 -20.70 -15.99
C ARG A 197 2.00 -20.96 -17.46
N SER A 198 1.66 -22.20 -17.78
CA SER A 198 1.41 -22.65 -19.13
C SER A 198 0.58 -21.59 -19.81
N SER A 199 1.17 -20.94 -20.80
CA SER A 199 0.42 -20.08 -21.70
C SER A 199 -0.78 -20.89 -22.17
N PRO A 200 -2.01 -20.35 -22.13
CA PRO A 200 -3.15 -21.03 -22.72
C PRO A 200 -2.79 -21.42 -24.16
N PRO A 201 -3.14 -22.63 -24.62
CA PRO A 201 -2.78 -23.07 -25.96
C PRO A 201 -3.28 -22.02 -26.95
N GLU A 202 -2.35 -21.50 -27.75
CA GLU A 202 -2.62 -20.57 -28.83
C GLU A 202 -3.61 -21.23 -29.78
N GLN A 203 -4.88 -20.83 -29.67
CA GLN A 203 -5.91 -21.25 -30.60
C GLN A 203 -5.46 -20.78 -31.97
N GLN A 204 -5.14 -21.76 -32.83
CA GLN A 204 -4.76 -21.57 -34.22
C GLN A 204 -5.71 -20.55 -34.85
N ARG A 205 -5.22 -19.32 -35.04
CA ARG A 205 -5.92 -18.34 -35.86
C ARG A 205 -6.10 -18.99 -37.24
N PRO A 206 -7.32 -19.08 -37.78
CA PRO A 206 -7.50 -19.59 -39.12
C PRO A 206 -6.68 -18.73 -40.07
N ARG A 207 -5.82 -19.41 -40.84
CA ARG A 207 -5.00 -18.86 -41.92
C ARG A 207 -5.90 -17.96 -42.76
N ARG A 208 -5.69 -16.63 -42.68
CA ARG A 208 -6.30 -15.71 -43.64
C ARG A 208 -5.93 -16.23 -45.02
N GLN A 209 -6.92 -16.66 -45.77
CA GLN A 209 -6.77 -16.89 -47.20
C GLN A 209 -6.33 -15.55 -47.78
N GLU A 210 -5.12 -15.52 -48.33
CA GLU A 210 -4.70 -14.46 -49.23
C GLU A 210 -5.78 -14.34 -50.30
N THR A 211 -6.53 -13.25 -50.23
CA THR A 211 -7.47 -12.89 -51.28
C THR A 211 -6.60 -12.49 -52.47
N GLU A 212 -6.46 -13.40 -53.44
CA GLU A 212 -5.89 -13.08 -54.74
C GLU A 212 -6.61 -11.84 -55.28
N SER A 213 -5.84 -10.76 -55.39
CA SER A 213 -6.26 -9.53 -56.04
C SER A 213 -6.43 -9.81 -57.54
N PRO A 214 -7.60 -9.58 -58.15
CA PRO A 214 -7.76 -9.74 -59.58
C PRO A 214 -6.91 -8.69 -60.29
N ARG A 215 -5.89 -9.14 -61.02
CA ARG A 215 -5.15 -8.30 -61.96
C ARG A 215 -6.12 -7.65 -62.93
N SER A 216 -6.17 -6.33 -62.89
CA SER A 216 -6.77 -5.46 -63.90
C SER A 216 -6.15 -5.77 -65.27
N ARG A 217 -6.88 -6.48 -66.12
CA ARG A 217 -6.61 -6.51 -67.56
C ARG A 217 -7.21 -5.26 -68.18
N THR A 218 -6.36 -4.27 -68.40
CA THR A 218 -6.63 -3.15 -69.30
C THR A 218 -6.71 -3.67 -70.73
N ASP A 219 -7.82 -3.34 -71.39
CA ASP A 219 -8.01 -3.53 -72.82
C ASP A 219 -6.90 -2.86 -73.63
N ILE A 220 -6.29 -3.60 -74.56
CA ILE A 220 -5.62 -3.01 -75.71
C ILE A 220 -6.28 -3.58 -76.96
N ARG A 221 -7.11 -2.72 -77.54
CA ARG A 221 -7.66 -2.81 -78.88
C ARG A 221 -6.57 -2.36 -79.88
N GLN A 222 -6.05 -3.28 -80.70
CA GLN A 222 -5.45 -2.97 -82.00
C GLN A 222 -5.72 -4.16 -82.95
N GLN A 223 -6.58 -3.94 -83.95
CA GLN A 223 -6.22 -3.89 -85.38
C GLN A 223 -5.89 -5.27 -85.99
N GLN A 224 -6.87 -5.90 -86.64
CA GLN A 224 -7.01 -6.01 -88.11
C GLN A 224 -8.36 -6.64 -88.46
#